data_AF-A0A1A0WYG6-F1
#
_entry.id   AF-A0A1A0WYG6-F1
#
_cell.length_a   1.000
_cell.length_b   1.000
_cell.length_c   1.000
_cell.angle_alpha   90.00
_cell.angle_beta   90.00
_cell.angle_gamma   90.00
#
_symmetry.space_group_name_H-M   'P 1'
#
loop_
_entity.id
_entity.type
_entity.pdbx_description
1 polymer ?
#
loop_
_entity_poly.entity_id
_entity_poly.type
_entity_poly.pdbx_seq_one_letter_code
_entity_poly.pdbx_strand_id
1 'polypeptide(L)'
;MIFKGVREGKPYPDHGLSVRGWAKIPPRQLRLDELVTVTTVLALDKLLSEDSTFYGDLFSHVVRWQGDLYLEDGLHRAVRSALRNRHIIHARLLDLDAYDLSPGALPLEEQLDDTAEIPTTSSRPTRPVEPPRSPSGQGGAHRRPTRGTGWSTPPRRP
;
A
#
# COMPACT_ATOMS: atom_id res chain seq x y z
N MET A 1 13.71 13.81 -10.67
CA MET A 1 12.54 14.69 -10.41
C MET A 1 11.68 13.99 -9.34
N ILE A 2 11.05 14.72 -8.39
CA ILE A 2 10.26 14.08 -7.31
C ILE A 2 8.93 13.55 -7.83
N PHE A 3 8.25 14.32 -8.67
CA PHE A 3 6.98 13.99 -9.31
C PHE A 3 7.16 13.82 -10.82
N LYS A 4 6.23 13.11 -11.47
CA LYS A 4 6.15 13.02 -12.94
C LYS A 4 5.88 14.39 -13.57
N GLY A 5 5.00 15.16 -12.94
CA GLY A 5 4.58 16.48 -13.42
C GLY A 5 3.75 17.24 -12.38
N VAL A 6 3.48 18.51 -12.67
CA VAL A 6 2.62 19.38 -11.88
C VAL A 6 1.56 19.95 -12.82
N ARG A 7 0.30 19.87 -12.39
CA ARG A 7 -0.86 20.38 -13.13
C ARG A 7 -1.72 21.22 -12.21
N GLU A 8 -2.42 22.18 -12.79
CA GLU A 8 -3.46 22.93 -12.10
C GLU A 8 -4.83 22.31 -12.42
N GLY A 9 -5.51 21.84 -11.38
CA GLY A 9 -6.85 21.25 -11.48
C GLY A 9 -6.87 19.79 -11.94
N LYS A 10 -8.04 19.17 -11.76
CA LYS A 10 -8.30 17.76 -12.08
C LYS A 10 -8.61 17.58 -13.57
N PRO A 11 -7.95 16.67 -14.31
CA PRO A 11 -8.27 16.35 -15.71
C PRO A 11 -9.47 15.42 -15.89
N TYR A 12 -10.01 14.89 -14.79
CA TYR A 12 -11.09 13.91 -14.77
C TYR A 12 -12.41 14.54 -14.26
N PRO A 13 -13.57 13.93 -14.58
CA PRO A 13 -14.85 14.29 -14.00
C PRO A 13 -14.85 14.18 -12.47
N ASP A 14 -15.72 14.94 -11.80
CA ASP A 14 -15.90 14.78 -10.36
C ASP A 14 -16.47 13.39 -10.04
N HIS A 15 -15.74 12.63 -9.23
CA HIS A 15 -16.10 11.27 -8.83
C HIS A 15 -16.99 11.24 -7.58
N GLY A 16 -17.20 12.37 -6.91
CA GLY A 16 -18.15 12.50 -5.79
C GLY A 16 -17.85 11.60 -4.58
N LEU A 17 -16.65 11.04 -4.50
CA LEU A 17 -16.33 10.00 -3.51
C LEU A 17 -16.19 10.63 -2.12
N SER A 18 -17.00 10.15 -1.18
CA SER A 18 -16.96 10.60 0.21
C SER A 18 -15.68 10.14 0.92
N VAL A 19 -15.34 10.78 2.06
CA VAL A 19 -14.22 10.35 2.91
C VAL A 19 -14.38 8.88 3.36
N ARG A 20 -15.63 8.43 3.55
CA ARG A 20 -15.94 7.03 3.89
C ARG A 20 -15.71 6.11 2.70
N GLY A 21 -16.11 6.53 1.49
CA GLY A 21 -15.83 5.80 0.25
C GLY A 21 -14.33 5.58 0.03
N TRP A 22 -13.50 6.61 0.28
CA TRP A 22 -12.04 6.45 0.26
C TRP A 22 -11.55 5.39 1.24
N ALA A 23 -12.11 5.33 2.46
CA ALA A 23 -11.68 4.34 3.44
C ALA A 23 -11.87 2.88 3.00
N LYS A 24 -12.83 2.63 2.07
CA LYS A 24 -13.07 1.30 1.46
C LYS A 24 -11.93 0.86 0.52
N ILE A 25 -11.23 1.81 -0.10
CA ILE A 25 -10.14 1.51 -1.04
C ILE A 25 -8.89 1.13 -0.25
N PRO A 26 -8.35 -0.10 -0.38
CA PRO A 26 -7.17 -0.51 0.38
C PRO A 26 -5.94 0.34 0.02
N PRO A 27 -5.12 0.75 1.00
CA PRO A 27 -3.90 1.51 0.71
C PRO A 27 -2.87 0.64 -0.03
N ARG A 28 -2.18 1.24 -1.00
CA ARG A 28 -1.13 0.62 -1.79
C ARG A 28 0.12 1.50 -1.80
N GLN A 29 1.26 0.92 -2.14
CA GLN A 29 2.51 1.66 -2.30
C GLN A 29 2.59 2.22 -3.72
N LEU A 30 2.83 3.52 -3.84
CA LEU A 30 3.03 4.21 -5.12
C LEU A 30 4.35 4.98 -5.09
N ARG A 31 5.00 5.07 -6.24
CA ARG A 31 6.23 5.85 -6.37
C ARG A 31 5.92 7.30 -6.67
N LEU A 32 6.68 8.22 -6.06
CA LEU A 32 6.46 9.64 -6.25
C LEU A 32 6.70 10.10 -7.69
N ASP A 33 7.69 9.52 -8.37
CA ASP A 33 8.07 9.87 -9.74
C ASP A 33 7.06 9.45 -10.80
N GLU A 34 6.04 8.66 -10.42
CA GLU A 34 4.91 8.29 -11.29
C GLU A 34 3.72 9.24 -11.13
N LEU A 35 3.69 10.06 -10.08
CA LEU A 35 2.54 10.89 -9.73
C LEU A 35 2.61 12.27 -10.37
N VAL A 36 1.46 12.75 -10.83
CA VAL A 36 1.21 14.13 -11.27
C VAL A 36 0.41 14.84 -10.19
N THR A 37 0.88 15.98 -9.70
CA THR A 37 0.11 16.74 -8.69
C THR A 37 -1.00 17.55 -9.35
N VAL A 38 -2.19 17.63 -8.73
CA VAL A 38 -3.32 18.44 -9.23
C VAL A 38 -3.34 19.87 -8.69
N THR A 39 -2.41 20.19 -7.78
CA THR A 39 -2.20 21.53 -7.23
C THR A 39 -0.75 21.95 -7.43
N THR A 40 -0.58 23.25 -7.65
CA THR A 40 0.70 23.94 -7.83
C THR A 40 1.21 24.54 -6.51
N VAL A 41 0.32 24.76 -5.55
CA VAL A 41 0.62 25.51 -4.32
C VAL A 41 0.97 24.55 -3.19
N LEU A 42 2.16 24.75 -2.63
CA LEU A 42 2.61 24.07 -1.42
C LEU A 42 2.73 25.07 -0.27
N ALA A 43 1.92 24.88 0.77
CA ALA A 43 1.98 25.68 1.98
C ALA A 43 3.11 25.18 2.92
N LEU A 44 4.11 26.02 3.19
CA LEU A 44 5.30 25.65 3.98
C LEU A 44 4.99 25.46 5.47
N ASP A 45 4.09 26.27 6.02
CA ASP A 45 3.59 26.14 7.41
C ASP A 45 2.97 24.75 7.64
N LYS A 46 2.17 24.26 6.69
CA LYS A 46 1.62 22.91 6.72
C LYS A 46 2.72 21.87 6.56
N LEU A 47 3.65 22.05 5.61
CA LEU A 47 4.75 21.08 5.41
C LEU A 47 5.57 20.86 6.70
N LEU A 48 5.84 21.93 7.45
CA LEU A 48 6.66 21.91 8.67
C LEU A 48 5.87 21.58 9.94
N SER A 49 4.54 21.68 9.92
CA SER A 49 3.70 21.37 11.07
C SER A 49 3.78 19.89 11.45
N GLU A 50 4.00 19.63 12.74
CA GLU A 50 4.00 18.29 13.33
C GLU A 50 2.61 17.63 13.25
N ASP A 51 1.53 18.44 13.25
CA ASP A 51 0.12 18.01 13.15
C ASP A 51 -0.38 17.83 11.71
N SER A 52 0.45 18.07 10.70
CA SER A 52 0.01 18.15 9.29
C SER A 52 -0.45 16.81 8.67
N THR A 53 -0.67 15.78 9.48
CA THR A 53 -1.27 14.52 9.10
C THR A 53 -2.69 14.32 9.64
N PHE A 54 -3.29 15.30 10.33
CA PHE A 54 -4.41 14.99 11.22
C PHE A 54 -5.83 15.40 10.75
N TYR A 55 -6.01 16.07 9.62
CA TYR A 55 -7.35 16.36 9.12
C TYR A 55 -7.66 15.53 7.88
N GLY A 56 -8.12 14.28 8.10
CA GLY A 56 -8.61 13.40 7.04
C GLY A 56 -8.03 11.99 7.07
N ASP A 57 -7.75 11.45 5.89
CA ASP A 57 -7.22 10.09 5.72
C ASP A 57 -5.71 10.04 6.07
N LEU A 58 -5.30 8.92 6.66
CA LEU A 58 -3.88 8.65 6.95
C LEU A 58 -3.07 8.44 5.67
N PHE A 59 -3.75 8.00 4.61
CA PHE A 59 -3.18 7.72 3.31
C PHE A 59 -3.44 8.86 2.33
N SER A 60 -2.55 9.01 1.36
CA SER A 60 -2.75 9.99 0.27
C SER A 60 -3.85 9.49 -0.68
N HIS A 61 -4.55 10.40 -1.36
CA HIS A 61 -5.55 10.03 -2.35
C HIS A 61 -4.96 10.19 -3.75
N VAL A 62 -4.97 9.11 -4.52
CA VAL A 62 -4.48 9.08 -5.89
C VAL A 62 -5.59 8.58 -6.81
N VAL A 63 -5.76 9.27 -7.93
CA VAL A 63 -6.73 8.93 -8.95
C VAL A 63 -6.00 8.52 -10.22
N ARG A 64 -6.31 7.35 -10.77
CA ARG A 64 -5.87 6.97 -12.11
C ARG A 64 -6.88 7.43 -13.13
N TRP A 65 -6.41 8.14 -14.15
CA TRP A 65 -7.24 8.60 -15.26
C TRP A 65 -6.42 8.66 -16.55
N GLN A 66 -6.95 8.08 -17.62
CA GLN A 66 -6.31 7.97 -18.93
C GLN A 66 -4.87 7.44 -18.84
N GLY A 67 -4.63 6.49 -17.92
CA GLY A 67 -3.31 5.88 -17.71
C GLY A 67 -2.32 6.69 -16.86
N ASP A 68 -2.66 7.91 -16.43
CA ASP A 68 -1.83 8.72 -15.54
C ASP A 68 -2.31 8.67 -14.08
N LEU A 69 -1.38 8.84 -13.14
CA LEU A 69 -1.67 8.86 -11.71
C LEU A 69 -1.66 10.30 -11.18
N TYR A 70 -2.79 10.76 -10.69
CA TYR A 70 -2.98 12.10 -10.17
C TYR A 70 -3.04 12.10 -8.66
N LEU A 71 -2.12 12.81 -8.01
CA LEU A 71 -2.12 13.02 -6.57
C LEU A 71 -3.12 14.13 -6.23
N GLU A 72 -4.27 13.72 -5.70
CA GLU A 72 -5.38 14.60 -5.35
C GLU A 72 -5.24 15.20 -3.95
N ASP A 73 -4.87 14.37 -2.99
CA ASP A 73 -4.63 14.77 -1.61
C ASP A 73 -3.34 14.14 -1.05
N GLY A 74 -2.77 14.76 -0.03
CA GLY A 74 -1.54 14.29 0.61
C GLY A 74 -0.26 14.85 0.00
N LEU A 75 -0.32 15.96 -0.75
CA LEU A 75 0.86 16.60 -1.35
C LEU A 75 1.97 16.87 -0.32
N HIS A 76 1.65 17.46 0.83
CA HIS A 76 2.64 17.72 1.88
C HIS A 76 3.27 16.43 2.43
N ARG A 77 2.48 15.36 2.55
CA ARG A 77 2.95 14.04 2.99
C ARG A 77 3.92 13.43 1.99
N ALA A 78 3.61 13.57 0.69
CA ALA A 78 4.46 13.13 -0.40
C ALA A 78 5.78 13.90 -0.44
N VAL A 79 5.73 15.23 -0.37
CA VAL A 79 6.92 16.09 -0.36
C VAL A 79 7.78 15.84 0.88
N ARG A 80 7.17 15.71 2.07
CA ARG A 80 7.89 15.35 3.29
C ARG A 80 8.60 13.99 3.18
N SER A 81 7.97 13.02 2.51
CA SER A 81 8.60 11.71 2.25
C SER A 81 9.79 11.87 1.31
N ALA A 82 9.65 12.64 0.24
CA ALA A 82 10.74 12.94 -0.69
C ALA A 82 11.93 13.64 0.00
N LEU A 83 11.67 14.61 0.88
CA LEU A 83 12.71 15.31 1.66
C LEU A 83 13.46 14.38 2.61
N ARG A 84 12.86 13.25 3.01
CA ARG A 84 13.50 12.18 3.79
C ARG A 84 14.14 11.11 2.91
N ASN A 85 14.34 11.39 1.63
CA ASN A 85 14.87 10.45 0.63
C ASN A 85 14.01 9.18 0.46
N ARG A 86 12.69 9.27 0.74
CA ARG A 86 11.73 8.18 0.54
C ARG A 86 10.87 8.49 -0.69
N HIS A 87 11.14 7.77 -1.78
CA HIS A 87 10.46 7.95 -3.06
C HIS A 87 9.17 7.12 -3.20
N ILE A 88 8.69 6.52 -2.12
CA ILE A 88 7.48 5.71 -2.07
C ILE A 88 6.54 6.30 -1.00
N ILE A 89 5.25 6.37 -1.32
CA ILE A 89 4.18 6.74 -0.38
C ILE A 89 3.12 5.66 -0.33
N HIS A 90 2.39 5.61 0.79
CA HIS A 90 1.16 4.84 0.87
C HIS A 90 -0.02 5.73 0.48
N ALA A 91 -0.80 5.27 -0.49
CA ALA A 91 -1.91 5.99 -1.05
C ALA A 91 -3.05 5.03 -1.38
N ARG A 92 -4.27 5.55 -1.33
CA ARG A 92 -5.46 4.88 -1.85
C ARG A 92 -5.59 5.26 -3.31
N LEU A 93 -5.67 4.24 -4.17
CA LEU A 93 -5.75 4.41 -5.61
C LEU A 93 -7.18 4.17 -6.06
N LEU A 94 -7.85 5.24 -6.48
CA LEU A 94 -9.11 5.17 -7.19
C LEU A 94 -8.83 5.07 -8.69
N ASP A 95 -9.38 4.05 -9.34
CA ASP A 95 -9.12 3.75 -10.74
C ASP A 95 -10.32 4.13 -11.61
N LEU A 96 -10.40 5.39 -12.04
CA LEU A 96 -11.53 5.88 -12.83
C LEU A 96 -11.61 5.28 -14.24
N ASP A 97 -10.50 4.74 -14.76
CA ASP A 97 -10.48 4.05 -16.05
C ASP A 97 -11.20 2.69 -15.99
N ALA A 98 -11.38 2.14 -14.78
CA ALA A 98 -12.05 0.85 -14.57
C ALA A 98 -13.55 0.97 -14.25
N TYR A 99 -14.05 2.17 -13.97
CA TYR A 99 -15.44 2.42 -13.58
C TYR A 99 -16.22 3.10 -14.70
N ASP A 100 -17.52 2.81 -14.77
CA ASP A 100 -18.44 3.50 -15.66
C ASP A 100 -18.85 4.85 -15.04
N LEU A 101 -18.42 5.94 -15.67
CA LEU A 101 -18.71 7.32 -15.26
C LEU A 101 -19.83 7.95 -16.09
N SER A 102 -20.59 7.16 -16.87
CA SER A 102 -21.65 7.68 -17.71
C SER A 102 -22.83 8.25 -16.88
N PRO A 103 -23.52 9.30 -17.37
CA PRO A 103 -24.68 9.86 -16.68
C PRO A 103 -25.80 8.81 -16.60
N GLY A 104 -26.08 8.30 -15.40
CA GLY A 104 -27.07 7.25 -15.14
C GLY A 104 -26.49 5.91 -14.68
N ALA A 105 -25.16 5.76 -14.65
CA ALA A 105 -24.51 4.65 -13.96
C ALA A 105 -24.76 4.71 -12.44
N LEU A 106 -24.59 3.57 -11.77
CA LEU A 106 -24.67 3.50 -10.30
C LEU A 106 -23.62 4.42 -9.66
N PRO A 107 -23.89 5.00 -8.47
CA PRO A 107 -22.91 5.80 -7.76
C PRO A 107 -21.60 5.02 -7.56
N LEU A 108 -20.47 5.69 -7.76
CA LEU A 108 -19.14 5.08 -7.64
C LEU A 108 -18.91 4.39 -6.29
N GLU A 109 -19.47 4.95 -5.21
CA GLU A 109 -19.34 4.38 -3.87
C GLU A 109 -20.03 3.01 -3.72
N GLU A 110 -21.07 2.72 -4.51
CA GLU A 110 -21.72 1.41 -4.58
C GLU A 110 -20.91 0.44 -5.44
N GLN A 111 -20.34 0.91 -6.56
CA GLN A 111 -19.48 0.09 -7.43
C GLN A 111 -18.18 -0.36 -6.72
N LEU A 112 -17.71 0.40 -5.74
CA LEU A 112 -16.54 0.06 -4.92
C LEU A 112 -16.81 -1.11 -3.96
N ASP A 113 -18.05 -1.30 -3.51
CA ASP A 113 -18.40 -2.37 -2.56
C ASP A 113 -18.27 -3.77 -3.18
N ASP A 114 -18.51 -3.89 -4.49
CA ASP A 114 -18.33 -5.16 -5.23
C ASP A 114 -16.85 -5.54 -5.41
N THR A 115 -15.93 -4.57 -5.30
CA THR A 115 -14.49 -4.78 -5.51
C THR A 115 -13.73 -5.05 -4.21
N ALA A 116 -14.38 -4.93 -3.05
CA ALA A 116 -13.76 -5.01 -1.73
C ALA A 116 -13.44 -6.44 -1.25
N GLU A 117 -13.30 -7.43 -2.14
CA GLU A 117 -12.64 -8.69 -1.79
C GLU A 117 -11.18 -8.40 -1.45
N ILE A 118 -10.88 -8.37 -0.15
CA ILE A 118 -9.53 -8.28 0.39
C ILE A 118 -8.69 -9.40 -0.26
N PRO A 119 -7.67 -9.11 -1.09
CA PRO A 119 -6.77 -10.13 -1.56
C PRO A 119 -5.97 -10.60 -0.34
N THR A 120 -6.38 -11.71 0.25
CA THR A 120 -5.60 -12.37 1.29
C THR A 120 -4.38 -12.96 0.60
N THR A 121 -3.30 -12.19 0.53
CA THR A 121 -2.03 -12.62 -0.02
C THR A 121 -1.49 -13.79 0.81
N SER A 122 -1.67 -15.02 0.33
CA SER A 122 -0.74 -16.13 0.56
C SER A 122 -0.99 -17.29 -0.41
N SER A 123 -0.87 -17.06 -1.71
CA SER A 123 -0.46 -18.12 -2.64
C SER A 123 1.07 -18.12 -2.72
N ARG A 124 1.72 -18.52 -1.62
CA ARG A 124 3.13 -18.92 -1.64
C ARG A 124 3.21 -20.13 -2.58
N PRO A 125 4.00 -20.11 -3.66
CA PRO A 125 4.17 -21.30 -4.48
C PRO A 125 4.80 -22.39 -3.60
N THR A 126 4.04 -23.45 -3.35
CA THR A 126 4.50 -24.66 -2.69
C THR A 126 5.57 -25.26 -3.58
N ARG A 127 6.85 -25.04 -3.26
CA ARG A 127 7.93 -25.84 -3.82
C ARG A 127 7.61 -27.31 -3.51
N PRO A 128 7.63 -28.23 -4.48
CA PRO A 128 7.55 -29.65 -4.20
C PRO A 128 8.72 -30.03 -3.28
N VAL A 129 8.40 -30.51 -2.08
CA VAL A 129 9.40 -31.10 -1.19
C VAL A 129 9.74 -32.47 -1.77
N GLU A 130 10.93 -32.60 -2.35
CA GLU A 130 11.46 -33.90 -2.79
C GLU A 130 11.61 -34.81 -1.55
N PRO A 131 11.09 -36.05 -1.58
CA PRO A 131 11.21 -36.95 -0.44
C PRO A 131 12.68 -37.30 -0.17
N PRO A 132 13.10 -37.49 1.10
CA PRO A 132 14.47 -37.84 1.41
C PRO A 132 14.80 -39.23 0.86
N ARG A 133 15.83 -39.30 0.01
CA ARG A 133 16.39 -40.57 -0.48
C ARG A 133 16.94 -41.36 0.71
N SER A 134 16.49 -42.59 0.85
CA SER A 134 17.02 -43.54 1.84
C SER A 134 18.51 -43.82 1.56
N PRO A 135 19.41 -43.71 2.55
CA PRO A 135 20.77 -44.21 2.37
C PRO A 135 20.79 -45.72 2.69
N SER A 136 20.93 -46.54 1.66
CA SER A 136 21.48 -47.89 1.78
C SER A 136 22.89 -47.81 2.38
N GLY A 137 23.11 -48.52 3.48
CA GLY A 137 24.22 -48.26 4.39
C GLY A 137 25.60 -48.79 3.99
N GLN A 138 26.61 -48.34 4.74
CA GLN A 138 27.62 -49.16 5.42
C GLN A 138 28.66 -48.27 6.13
N GLY A 139 28.94 -48.60 7.40
CA GLY A 139 30.27 -48.45 8.01
C GLY A 139 30.62 -47.12 8.67
N GLY A 140 30.85 -47.15 9.99
CA GLY A 140 31.71 -46.16 10.65
C GLY A 140 31.29 -45.81 12.08
N ALA A 141 31.91 -46.47 13.06
CA ALA A 141 31.74 -46.19 14.48
C ALA A 141 32.37 -44.85 14.91
N HIS A 142 31.85 -44.33 16.02
CA HIS A 142 32.49 -43.54 17.09
C HIS A 142 31.94 -42.13 17.37
N ARG A 143 31.31 -42.02 18.56
CA ARG A 143 31.53 -41.06 19.67
C ARG A 143 30.23 -40.47 20.25
N ARG A 144 30.21 -40.48 21.59
CA ARG A 144 29.14 -40.14 22.56
C ARG A 144 28.50 -38.75 22.34
N PRO A 145 27.23 -38.57 22.76
CA PRO A 145 26.62 -37.24 22.87
C PRO A 145 26.94 -36.61 24.24
N THR A 146 27.42 -35.37 24.22
CA THR A 146 27.50 -34.49 25.39
C THR A 146 26.29 -33.58 25.46
N ARG A 147 25.60 -33.66 26.61
CA ARG A 147 24.82 -32.65 27.35
C ARG A 147 23.96 -31.64 26.58
N GLY A 148 22.70 -31.63 26.96
CA GLY A 148 21.69 -30.71 26.48
C GLY A 148 21.73 -29.32 27.13
N THR A 149 20.94 -28.46 26.50
CA THR A 149 20.44 -27.21 27.05
C THR A 149 18.94 -27.24 26.86
N GLY A 150 18.23 -27.58 27.93
CA GLY A 150 16.79 -27.48 28.03
C GLY A 150 16.38 -26.01 28.05
N TRP A 151 15.47 -25.63 27.17
CA TRP A 151 14.72 -24.40 27.28
C TRP A 151 13.38 -24.74 27.96
N SER A 152 13.23 -24.37 29.22
CA SER A 152 11.96 -24.51 29.96
C SER A 152 11.17 -23.20 29.89
N THR A 153 9.90 -23.31 29.51
CA THR A 153 8.91 -22.24 29.49
C THR A 153 8.54 -21.79 30.92
N PRO A 154 8.45 -20.50 31.24
CA PRO A 154 8.03 -20.06 32.57
C PRO A 154 6.50 -20.23 32.76
N PRO A 155 6.02 -20.57 33.97
CA PRO A 155 4.60 -20.73 34.23
C PRO A 155 3.89 -19.37 34.34
N ARG A 156 2.65 -19.31 33.82
CA ARG A 156 1.71 -18.22 34.06
C ARG A 156 1.23 -18.28 35.51
N ARG A 157 1.29 -17.16 36.24
CA ARG A 157 0.64 -16.98 37.54
C ARG A 157 -0.82 -16.51 37.36
N PRO A 158 -1.70 -16.81 38.34
CA PRO A 158 -3.14 -16.57 38.28
C PRO A 158 -3.53 -15.10 38.37
#